data_AF-A0A963QHC1-F1
#
_entry.id   AF-A0A963QHC1-F1
#
_cell.length_a   1.000
_cell.length_b   1.000
_cell.length_c   1.000
_cell.angle_alpha   90.00
_cell.angle_beta   90.00
_cell.angle_gamma   90.00
#
_symmetry.space_group_name_H-M   'P 1'
#
loop_
_entity.id
_entity.type
_entity.pdbx_description
1 polymer ?
#
loop_
_entity_poly.entity_id
_entity_poly.type
_entity_poly.pdbx_seq_one_letter_code
_entity_poly.pdbx_strand_id
1 'polypeptide(L)' 'MARSKRPDRAPYTPEVFREVKARLAAGEYQHDIAADLGWNQGRISEVKNGKRGGNSGQPDFAF' A
#
# COMPACT_ATOMS: atom_id res chain seq x y z
N MET A 1 26.19 -15.44 7.75
CA MET A 1 24.85 -15.62 7.16
C MET A 1 24.55 -14.45 6.24
N ALA A 2 24.41 -14.69 4.93
CA ALA A 2 24.04 -13.65 3.97
C ALA A 2 22.64 -13.11 4.32
N ARG A 3 22.52 -11.79 4.48
CA ARG A 3 21.26 -11.11 4.78
C ARG A 3 20.36 -11.27 3.56
N SER A 4 19.38 -12.18 3.62
CA SER A 4 18.48 -12.44 2.50
C SER A 4 17.88 -11.12 2.03
N LYS A 5 17.95 -10.88 0.71
CA LYS A 5 17.50 -9.65 0.06
C LYS A 5 16.02 -9.48 0.42
N ARG A 6 15.70 -8.48 1.25
CA ARG A 6 14.31 -8.18 1.61
C ARG A 6 13.53 -8.06 0.28
N PRO A 7 12.32 -8.64 0.17
CA PRO A 7 11.51 -8.45 -1.02
C PRO A 7 11.44 -6.95 -1.32
N ASP A 8 11.70 -6.61 -2.58
CA ASP A 8 11.69 -5.21 -3.01
C ASP A 8 10.29 -4.68 -2.73
N ARG A 9 10.22 -3.67 -1.85
CA ARG A 9 8.93 -3.14 -1.40
C ARG A 9 8.21 -2.63 -2.62
N ALA A 10 6.95 -3.04 -2.83
CA ALA A 10 6.17 -2.53 -3.95
C ALA A 10 6.23 -0.99 -3.95
N PRO A 11 6.55 -0.35 -5.08
CA PRO A 11 6.64 1.09 -5.16
C PRO A 11 5.28 1.71 -4.87
N TYR A 12 5.29 2.93 -4.36
CA TYR A 12 4.05 3.64 -4.05
C TYR A 12 3.49 4.28 -5.31
N THR A 13 2.88 3.47 -6.17
CA THR A 13 2.31 3.91 -7.44
C THR A 13 0.77 3.98 -7.40
N PRO A 14 0.14 4.74 -8.30
CA PRO A 14 -1.31 4.71 -8.52
C PRO A 14 -1.90 3.31 -8.70
N GLU A 15 -1.18 2.44 -9.38
CA GLU A 15 -1.61 1.08 -9.67
C GLU A 15 -1.68 0.26 -8.39
N VAL A 16 -0.63 0.28 -7.57
CA VAL A 16 -0.60 -0.42 -6.28
C VAL A 16 -1.64 0.17 -5.32
N PHE A 17 -1.87 1.48 -5.36
CA PHE A 17 -2.90 2.11 -4.52
C PHE A 17 -4.32 1.66 -4.90
N ARG A 18 -4.61 1.54 -6.21
CA ARG A 18 -5.88 0.99 -6.72
C ARG A 18 -6.03 -0.48 -6.35
N GLU A 19 -4.97 -1.27 -6.44
CA GLU A 19 -4.96 -2.66 -6.03
C GLU A 19 -5.27 -2.82 -4.54
N VAL A 20 -4.58 -2.06 -3.66
CA VAL A 20 -4.86 -2.06 -2.22
C VAL A 20 -6.32 -1.68 -1.95
N LYS A 21 -6.85 -0.63 -2.60
CA LYS A 21 -8.25 -0.24 -2.43
C LYS A 21 -9.22 -1.34 -2.91
N ALA A 22 -8.95 -1.97 -4.03
CA ALA A 22 -9.79 -3.06 -4.56
C ALA A 22 -9.81 -4.25 -3.60
N ARG A 23 -8.65 -4.65 -3.05
CA ARG A 23 -8.54 -5.76 -2.08
C ARG A 23 -9.22 -5.43 -0.75
N LEU A 24 -9.06 -4.20 -0.26
CA LEU A 24 -9.77 -3.73 0.93
C LEU A 24 -11.31 -3.71 0.71
N ALA A 25 -11.77 -3.32 -0.47
CA ALA A 25 -13.19 -3.34 -0.84
C ALA A 25 -13.74 -4.76 -0.98
N ALA A 26 -12.91 -5.71 -1.41
CA ALA A 26 -13.23 -7.14 -1.43
C ALA A 26 -13.29 -7.78 -0.03
N GLY A 27 -12.92 -7.04 1.03
CA GLY A 27 -12.95 -7.50 2.41
C GLY A 27 -11.67 -8.17 2.89
N GLU A 28 -10.57 -8.11 2.13
CA GLU A 28 -9.29 -8.66 2.58
C GLU A 28 -8.70 -7.89 3.76
N TYR A 29 -7.95 -8.61 4.61
CA TYR A 29 -7.31 -8.01 5.77
C TYR A 29 -6.07 -7.21 5.39
N GLN A 30 -5.88 -6.09 6.09
CA GLN A 30 -4.76 -5.18 5.84
C GLN A 30 -3.39 -5.84 6.01
N HIS A 31 -3.27 -6.84 6.90
CA HIS A 31 -2.01 -7.53 7.15
C HIS A 31 -1.63 -8.49 6.01
N ASP A 32 -2.60 -9.14 5.38
CA ASP A 32 -2.37 -10.01 4.23
C ASP A 32 -1.93 -9.18 3.01
N ILE A 33 -2.67 -8.10 2.72
CA ILE A 33 -2.32 -7.16 1.65
C ILE A 33 -0.93 -6.55 1.89
N ALA A 34 -0.61 -6.22 3.14
CA ALA A 34 0.70 -5.69 3.50
C ALA A 34 1.82 -6.71 3.29
N ALA A 35 1.62 -7.98 3.70
CA ALA A 35 2.60 -9.04 3.51
C ALA A 35 2.87 -9.29 2.02
N ASP A 36 1.82 -9.31 1.21
CA ASP A 36 1.88 -9.52 -0.24
C ASP A 36 2.67 -8.41 -0.95
N LEU A 37 2.44 -7.15 -0.57
CA LEU A 37 3.13 -5.98 -1.14
C LEU A 37 4.49 -5.69 -0.51
N GLY A 38 4.89 -6.44 0.52
CA GLY A 38 6.07 -6.11 1.35
C GLY A 38 5.94 -4.76 2.08
N TRP A 39 4.69 -4.34 2.34
CA TRP A 39 4.35 -3.10 3.03
C TRP A 39 4.15 -3.31 4.54
N ASN A 40 4.09 -2.18 5.26
CA ASN A 40 3.64 -2.15 6.65
C ASN A 40 2.11 -2.03 6.67
N GLN A 41 1.45 -2.71 7.62
CA GLN A 41 0.01 -2.56 7.87
C GLN A 41 -0.39 -1.10 8.11
N GLY A 42 0.45 -0.29 8.75
CA GLY A 42 0.23 1.15 8.89
C GLY A 42 0.09 1.87 7.53
N ARG A 43 0.86 1.44 6.51
CA ARG A 43 0.80 2.01 5.16
C ARG A 43 -0.54 1.71 4.48
N ILE A 44 -1.06 0.49 4.65
CA ILE A 44 -2.38 0.10 4.16
C ILE A 44 -3.48 0.88 4.89
N SER A 45 -3.34 1.10 6.21
CA SER A 45 -4.25 1.94 6.99
C SER A 45 -4.29 3.38 6.49
N GLU A 46 -3.15 3.93 6.05
CA GLU A 46 -3.09 5.27 5.45
C GLU A 46 -3.84 5.34 4.11
N VAL A 47 -3.72 4.30 3.27
CA VAL A 47 -4.51 4.15 2.02
C VAL A 47 -6.01 4.08 2.34
N LYS A 48 -6.40 3.26 3.31
CA LYS A 48 -7.79 3.05 3.73
C LYS A 48 -8.43 4.36 4.22
N ASN A 49 -7.73 5.11 5.08
CA ASN A 49 -8.25 6.31 5.71
C ASN A 49 -8.11 7.57 4.83
N GLY A 50 -7.63 7.44 3.59
CA GLY A 50 -7.44 8.58 2.69
C GLY A 50 -6.42 9.61 3.20
N LYS A 51 -5.57 9.25 4.17
CA LYS A 51 -4.55 10.14 4.73
C LYS A 51 -3.39 10.42 3.76
N ARG A 52 -3.40 9.79 2.58
CA ARG A 52 -2.39 9.93 1.52
C ARG A 52 -3.09 10.14 0.17
N GLY A 53 -2.70 11.20 -0.54
CA GLY A 53 -3.31 11.62 -1.80
C GLY A 53 -3.50 13.14 -1.98
N GLY A 54 -3.06 13.98 -1.04
CA GLY A 54 -3.25 15.45 -1.11
C GLY A 54 -1.98 16.28 -0.87
N ASN A 55 -0.80 15.70 -1.05
CA ASN A 55 0.47 16.41 -0.87
C ASN A 55 1.24 16.37 -2.19
N SER A 56 1.79 17.50 -2.65
CA SER A 56 2.30 17.75 -4.01
C SER A 56 3.48 16.86 -4.46
N GLY A 57 3.97 15.96 -3.59
CA GLY A 57 4.98 14.94 -3.89
C GLY A 57 4.51 13.49 -3.69
N GLN A 58 3.22 13.28 -3.41
CA GLN A 58 2.57 11.97 -3.48
C GLN A 58 1.60 11.97 -4.65
N PRO A 59 1.35 10.81 -5.28
CA PRO A 59 0.32 10.75 -6.31
C PRO A 59 -1.00 11.27 -5.74
N ASP A 60 -1.47 12.37 -6.31
CA ASP A 60 -2.74 13.00 -5.97
C ASP A 60 -3.84 12.00 -6.35
N PHE A 61 -4.61 11.57 -5.37
CA PHE A 61 -5.74 10.68 -5.57
C PHE A 61 -6.99 11.39 -5.07
N ALA A 62 -7.26 12.57 -5.62
CA ALA A 62 -8.61 13.10 -5.67
C ALA A 62 -9.50 12.07 -6.39
N PHE A 63 -10.47 11.52 -5.65
CA PHE A 63 -11.61 10.78 -6.19
C PHE A 63 -12.79 11.74 -6.22
#